data_AF-A0A819MBX7-F1
#
_entry.id   AF-A0A819MBX7-F1
#
_cell.length_a   1.000
_cell.length_b   1.000
_cell.length_c   1.000
_cell.angle_alpha   90.00
_cell.angle_beta   90.00
_cell.angle_gamma   90.00
#
_symmetry.space_group_name_H-M   'P 1'
#
loop_
_entity.id
_entity.type
_entity.pdbx_description
1 polymer ?
#
loop_
_entity_poly.entity_id
_entity_poly.type
_entity_poly.pdbx_seq_one_letter_code
_entity_poly.pdbx_strand_id
1 'polypeptide(L)'
;MGGPGIIDGKEHPETDNFLPCKFVIDGITYSSAENYFQCAKTTNEQDRKKILNAGPGDSCRLAGQTIQLRSDWESIKVDEMYKGNLAKFQQNEDLRKPLLESGTGSVHFTLSTPFWNHWNDLIMQRIRAELRQNGEEDAHRATEIRQAMEKYAQENK
;
A
#
# COMPACT_ATOMS: atom_id res chain seq x y z
N MET A 1 -1.18 -9.02 4.48
CA MET A 1 -0.90 -7.93 3.53
C MET A 1 0.48 -7.31 3.72
N GLY A 2 1.35 -7.83 4.59
CA GLY A 2 2.66 -7.25 4.89
C GLY A 2 3.82 -7.79 4.05
N GLY A 3 4.96 -7.11 4.13
CA GLY A 3 6.21 -7.43 3.45
C GLY A 3 7.30 -7.91 4.42
N PRO A 4 8.59 -7.62 4.15
CA PRO A 4 9.10 -6.86 3.00
C PRO A 4 8.94 -7.57 1.66
N GLY A 5 9.11 -6.80 0.59
CA GLY A 5 9.24 -7.31 -0.77
C GLY A 5 10.70 -7.61 -1.10
N ILE A 6 10.90 -8.49 -2.06
CA ILE A 6 12.21 -8.87 -2.59
C ILE A 6 12.37 -8.27 -3.99
N ILE A 7 13.50 -7.60 -4.22
CA ILE A 7 13.87 -7.01 -5.51
C ILE A 7 15.30 -7.45 -5.81
N ASP A 8 15.50 -8.09 -6.97
CA ASP A 8 16.80 -8.64 -7.38
C ASP A 8 17.50 -9.48 -6.29
N GLY A 9 16.71 -10.28 -5.56
CA GLY A 9 17.18 -11.19 -4.52
C GLY A 9 17.50 -10.54 -3.17
N LYS A 10 17.22 -9.24 -2.99
CA LYS A 10 17.40 -8.52 -1.73
C LYS A 10 16.06 -8.13 -1.13
N GLU A 11 15.94 -8.24 0.18
CA GLU A 11 14.79 -7.69 0.89
C GLU A 11 14.86 -6.17 0.96
N HIS A 12 13.71 -5.54 0.79
CA HIS A 12 13.51 -4.10 0.88
C HIS A 12 12.54 -3.78 2.02
N PRO A 13 13.04 -3.57 3.26
CA PRO A 13 12.24 -3.29 4.45
C PRO A 13 11.25 -2.13 4.27
N GLU A 14 11.64 -1.12 3.49
CA GLU A 14 10.82 0.04 3.16
C GLU A 14 9.51 -0.30 2.47
N THR A 15 9.37 -1.47 1.85
CA THR A 15 8.12 -1.90 1.19
C THR A 15 7.15 -2.62 2.12
N ASP A 16 7.49 -2.83 3.40
CA ASP A 16 6.55 -3.42 4.35
C ASP A 16 5.44 -2.42 4.71
N ASN A 17 4.19 -2.86 4.53
CA ASN A 17 2.99 -2.08 4.86
C ASN A 17 2.86 -1.77 6.36
N PHE A 18 3.48 -2.60 7.21
CA PHE A 18 3.47 -2.41 8.66
C PHE A 18 4.60 -1.50 9.17
N LEU A 19 5.56 -1.13 8.30
CA LEU A 19 6.70 -0.30 8.67
C LEU A 19 6.22 1.04 9.26
N PRO A 20 6.63 1.40 10.50
CA PRO A 20 6.31 2.67 11.10
C PRO A 20 6.81 3.84 10.25
N CYS A 21 5.90 4.72 9.84
CA CYS A 21 6.20 5.94 9.11
C CYS A 21 5.06 6.95 9.29
N LYS A 22 5.30 8.24 9.09
CA LYS A 22 4.25 9.25 9.18
C LYS A 22 3.97 9.84 7.81
N PHE A 23 2.70 9.93 7.46
CA PHE A 23 2.25 10.63 6.26
C PHE A 23 0.82 11.13 6.47
N VAL A 24 0.43 12.14 5.70
CA VAL A 24 -0.86 12.81 5.80
C VAL A 24 -1.69 12.56 4.55
N ILE A 25 -2.94 12.16 4.72
CA ILE A 25 -3.96 12.12 3.67
C ILE A 25 -5.21 12.80 4.22
N ASP A 26 -5.79 13.74 3.47
CA ASP A 26 -6.99 14.50 3.86
C ASP A 26 -6.92 15.13 5.26
N GLY A 27 -5.73 15.63 5.63
CA GLY A 27 -5.48 16.26 6.94
C GLY A 27 -5.33 15.27 8.11
N ILE A 28 -5.42 13.97 7.87
CA ILE A 28 -5.24 12.92 8.89
C ILE A 28 -3.82 12.36 8.81
N THR A 29 -3.13 12.29 9.94
CA THR A 29 -1.78 11.69 10.04
C THR A 29 -1.88 10.20 10.35
N TYR A 30 -1.32 9.36 9.49
CA TYR A 30 -1.26 7.91 9.66
C TYR A 30 0.13 7.47 10.13
N SER A 31 0.19 6.31 10.79
CA SER A 31 1.42 5.78 11.40
C SER A 31 2.07 4.61 10.64
N SER A 32 1.40 4.10 9.60
CA SER A 32 1.90 3.14 8.61
C SER A 32 0.90 3.02 7.46
N ALA A 33 1.29 2.37 6.36
CA ALA A 33 0.35 2.08 5.27
C ALA A 33 -0.79 1.15 5.74
N GLU A 34 -0.50 0.19 6.62
CA GLU A 34 -1.53 -0.64 7.27
C GLU A 34 -2.51 0.20 8.09
N ASN A 35 -2.01 1.17 8.87
CA ASN A 35 -2.84 2.02 9.72
C ASN A 35 -3.84 2.82 8.86
N TYR A 36 -3.38 3.38 7.73
CA TYR A 36 -4.25 3.99 6.73
C TYR A 36 -5.28 3.00 6.17
N PHE A 37 -4.81 1.84 5.71
CA PHE A 37 -5.66 0.84 5.07
C PHE A 37 -6.78 0.34 5.99
N GLN A 38 -6.48 0.10 7.26
CA GLN A 38 -7.47 -0.30 8.25
C GLN A 38 -8.46 0.85 8.54
N CYS A 39 -8.00 2.10 8.59
CA CYS A 39 -8.88 3.27 8.69
C CYS A 39 -9.82 3.39 7.49
N ALA A 40 -9.34 3.10 6.27
CA ALA A 40 -10.11 3.20 5.03
C ALA A 40 -11.32 2.23 4.96
N LYS A 41 -11.31 1.16 5.78
CA LYS A 41 -12.44 0.23 5.93
C LYS A 41 -13.65 0.81 6.63
N THR A 42 -13.44 1.84 7.45
CA THR A 42 -14.43 2.37 8.39
C THR A 42 -15.45 3.30 7.71
N THR A 43 -16.70 3.24 8.15
CA THR A 43 -17.78 4.14 7.71
C THR A 43 -18.09 5.24 8.73
N ASN A 44 -17.56 5.13 9.95
CA ASN A 44 -17.81 6.04 11.06
C ASN A 44 -16.51 6.52 11.71
N GLU A 45 -16.57 7.69 12.33
CA GLU A 45 -15.40 8.36 12.92
C GLU A 45 -14.86 7.64 14.16
N GLN A 46 -15.73 6.96 14.92
CA GLN A 46 -15.35 6.29 16.17
C GLN A 46 -14.41 5.11 15.90
N ASP A 47 -14.76 4.27 14.93
CA ASP A 47 -13.92 3.15 14.48
C ASP A 47 -12.61 3.66 13.87
N ARG A 48 -12.68 4.74 13.08
CA ARG A 48 -11.49 5.35 12.50
C ARG A 48 -10.52 5.83 13.58
N LYS A 49 -11.00 6.54 14.60
CA LYS A 49 -10.20 6.99 15.75
C LYS A 49 -9.59 5.82 16.52
N LYS A 50 -10.34 4.74 16.73
CA LYS A 50 -9.86 3.52 17.38
C LYS A 50 -8.65 2.93 16.64
N ILE A 51 -8.76 2.80 15.32
CA ILE A 51 -7.67 2.25 14.49
C ILE A 51 -6.49 3.22 14.44
N LEU A 52 -6.75 4.52 14.23
CA LEU A 52 -5.72 5.55 14.17
C LEU A 52 -4.85 5.54 15.44
N ASN A 53 -5.49 5.46 16.61
CA ASN A 53 -4.83 5.43 17.91
C ASN A 53 -4.14 4.10 18.25
N ALA A 54 -4.42 3.01 17.51
CA ALA A 54 -3.75 1.73 17.72
C ALA A 54 -2.26 1.77 17.31
N GLY A 55 -1.86 2.77 16.52
CA GLY A 55 -0.48 2.93 16.05
C GLY A 55 -0.10 1.97 14.92
N PRO A 56 1.20 1.84 14.59
CA PRO A 56 1.69 0.93 13.57
C PRO A 56 1.74 -0.51 14.09
N GLY A 57 1.95 -1.47 13.17
CA GLY A 57 2.09 -2.88 13.52
C GLY A 57 0.75 -3.60 13.67
N ASP A 58 0.79 -4.74 14.37
CA ASP A 58 -0.33 -5.68 14.40
C ASP A 58 -1.59 -5.15 15.11
N SER A 59 -1.42 -4.18 16.02
CA SER A 59 -2.51 -3.56 16.79
C SER A 59 -3.56 -2.90 15.89
N CYS A 60 -3.16 -2.18 14.83
CA CYS A 60 -4.11 -1.57 13.90
C CYS A 60 -4.85 -2.61 13.04
N ARG A 61 -4.18 -3.71 12.68
CA ARG A 61 -4.81 -4.84 12.00
C ARG A 61 -5.88 -5.49 12.87
N LEU A 62 -5.57 -5.77 14.14
CA LEU A 62 -6.52 -6.34 15.10
C LEU A 62 -7.69 -5.39 15.35
N ALA A 63 -7.43 -4.08 15.50
CA ALA A 63 -8.49 -3.09 15.66
C ALA A 63 -9.43 -3.08 14.45
N GLY A 64 -8.89 -3.10 13.24
CA GLY A 64 -9.66 -3.09 11.99
C GLY A 64 -10.40 -4.39 11.66
N GLN A 65 -10.14 -5.48 12.39
CA GLN A 65 -10.95 -6.72 12.30
C GLN A 65 -12.27 -6.64 13.07
N THR A 66 -12.42 -5.65 13.94
CA THR A 66 -13.60 -5.52 14.84
C THR A 66 -14.63 -4.50 14.37
N ILE A 67 -14.38 -3.84 13.25
CA ILE A 67 -15.17 -2.71 12.75
C ILE A 67 -16.23 -3.16 11.74
N GLN A 68 -17.23 -2.32 11.52
CA GLN A 68 -18.16 -2.51 10.42
C GLN A 68 -17.48 -2.13 9.09
N LEU A 69 -17.31 -3.13 8.22
CA LEU A 69 -16.72 -2.96 6.90
C LEU A 69 -17.68 -2.21 5.97
N ARG A 70 -17.17 -1.23 5.23
CA ARG A 70 -17.91 -0.58 4.14
C ARG A 70 -18.32 -1.59 3.05
N SER A 71 -19.47 -1.35 2.42
CA SER A 71 -20.11 -2.30 1.49
C SER A 71 -19.35 -2.48 0.17
N ASP A 72 -18.63 -1.46 -0.28
CA ASP A 72 -17.85 -1.43 -1.52
C ASP A 72 -16.39 -1.88 -1.33
N TRP A 73 -16.03 -2.37 -0.14
CA TRP A 73 -14.64 -2.62 0.25
C TRP A 73 -13.87 -3.51 -0.73
N GLU A 74 -14.49 -4.58 -1.20
CA GLU A 74 -13.83 -5.52 -2.11
C GLU A 74 -13.41 -4.85 -3.42
N SER A 75 -14.20 -3.92 -3.94
CA SER A 75 -13.88 -3.17 -5.16
C SER A 75 -12.74 -2.15 -4.98
N ILE A 76 -12.55 -1.59 -3.78
CA ILE A 76 -11.63 -0.46 -3.56
C ILE A 76 -10.35 -0.82 -2.82
N LYS A 77 -10.29 -1.96 -2.13
CA LYS A 77 -9.19 -2.26 -1.20
C LYS A 77 -7.80 -2.22 -1.85
N VAL A 78 -7.68 -2.63 -3.11
CA VAL A 78 -6.39 -2.58 -3.84
C VAL A 78 -5.97 -1.13 -4.09
N ASP A 79 -6.91 -0.26 -4.46
CA ASP A 79 -6.66 1.17 -4.65
C ASP A 79 -6.32 1.87 -3.34
N GLU A 80 -7.01 1.54 -2.24
CA GLU A 80 -6.69 2.07 -0.91
C GLU A 80 -5.28 1.63 -0.45
N MET A 81 -4.87 0.39 -0.71
CA MET A 81 -3.50 -0.05 -0.43
C MET A 81 -2.46 0.76 -1.22
N TYR A 82 -2.73 1.00 -2.50
CA TYR A 82 -1.88 1.81 -3.36
C TYR A 82 -1.78 3.26 -2.85
N LYS A 83 -2.90 3.90 -2.51
CA LYS A 83 -2.92 5.27 -1.97
C LYS A 83 -2.08 5.42 -0.71
N GLY A 84 -2.27 4.51 0.26
CA GLY A 84 -1.51 4.54 1.51
C GLY A 84 -0.01 4.39 1.29
N ASN A 85 0.40 3.46 0.43
CA ASN A 85 1.81 3.28 0.10
C ASN A 85 2.40 4.43 -0.72
N LEU A 86 1.66 4.97 -1.69
CA LEU A 86 2.13 6.10 -2.47
C LEU A 86 2.38 7.31 -1.56
N ALA A 87 1.45 7.63 -0.66
CA ALA A 87 1.62 8.73 0.30
C ALA A 87 2.81 8.50 1.24
N LYS A 88 2.99 7.27 1.73
CA LYS A 88 4.17 6.85 2.50
C LYS A 88 5.46 7.21 1.75
N PHE A 89 5.63 6.79 0.50
CA PHE A 89 6.86 7.07 -0.26
C PHE A 89 6.97 8.52 -0.73
N GLN A 90 5.86 9.21 -1.00
CA GLN A 90 5.91 10.62 -1.39
C GLN A 90 6.37 11.54 -0.24
N GLN A 91 6.04 11.18 1.00
CA GLN A 91 6.26 12.03 2.18
C GLN A 91 7.44 11.57 3.05
N ASN A 92 8.01 10.40 2.81
CA ASN A 92 9.15 9.86 3.54
C ASN A 92 10.30 9.58 2.56
N GLU A 93 11.19 10.57 2.40
CA GLU A 93 12.30 10.51 1.44
C GLU A 93 13.30 9.39 1.77
N ASP A 94 13.50 9.12 3.05
CA ASP A 94 14.32 8.03 3.59
C ASP A 94 13.82 6.64 3.18
N LEU A 95 12.51 6.49 2.94
CA LEU A 95 11.91 5.27 2.41
C LEU A 95 11.88 5.27 0.87
N ARG A 96 11.66 6.43 0.27
CA ARG A 96 11.61 6.57 -1.20
C ARG A 96 12.94 6.25 -1.85
N LYS A 97 14.03 6.79 -1.31
CA LYS A 97 15.37 6.66 -1.87
C LYS A 97 15.79 5.19 -2.08
N PRO A 98 15.77 4.30 -1.06
CA PRO A 98 16.15 2.90 -1.27
C PRO A 98 15.22 2.17 -2.24
N LEU A 99 13.92 2.50 -2.29
CA LEU A 99 13.00 1.94 -3.29
C LEU A 99 13.41 2.33 -4.72
N LEU A 100 13.81 3.57 -4.97
CA LEU A 100 14.25 4.02 -6.29
C LEU A 100 15.63 3.45 -6.67
N GLU A 101 16.51 3.28 -5.68
CA GLU A 101 17.84 2.67 -5.84
C GLU A 101 17.79 1.14 -6.02
N SER A 102 16.64 0.50 -5.74
CA SER A 102 16.41 -0.94 -5.94
C SER A 102 16.42 -1.41 -7.41
N GLY A 103 16.58 -0.49 -8.37
CA GLY A 103 16.64 -0.81 -9.80
C GLY A 103 15.27 -1.02 -10.44
N THR A 104 15.25 -1.71 -11.59
CA THR A 104 14.06 -1.91 -12.45
C THR A 104 13.49 -3.32 -12.36
N GLY A 105 14.17 -4.25 -11.68
CA GLY A 105 13.83 -5.67 -11.60
C GLY A 105 12.50 -5.96 -10.90
N SER A 106 11.92 -7.12 -11.14
CA SER A 106 10.61 -7.51 -10.59
C SER A 106 10.58 -7.44 -9.06
N VAL A 107 9.42 -7.06 -8.52
CA VAL A 107 9.16 -7.05 -7.07
C VAL A 107 8.37 -8.30 -6.71
N HIS A 108 8.76 -8.99 -5.63
CA HIS A 108 8.11 -10.21 -5.17
C HIS A 108 7.84 -10.20 -3.66
N PHE A 109 6.60 -10.43 -3.27
CA PHE A 109 6.14 -10.60 -1.91
C PHE A 109 5.77 -12.06 -1.63
N THR A 110 6.20 -12.57 -0.49
CA THR A 110 5.95 -13.97 -0.08
C THR A 110 5.34 -14.09 1.30
N LEU A 111 5.40 -13.04 2.12
CA LEU A 111 5.07 -13.05 3.55
C LEU A 111 3.60 -12.68 3.85
N SER A 112 2.72 -12.83 2.85
CA SER A 112 1.30 -12.53 2.97
C SER A 112 0.44 -13.57 2.22
N THR A 113 -0.88 -13.39 2.23
CA THR A 113 -1.82 -14.25 1.48
C THR A 113 -1.54 -14.17 -0.03
N PRO A 114 -1.84 -15.21 -0.84
CA PRO A 114 -1.64 -15.18 -2.29
C PRO A 114 -2.22 -13.93 -2.99
N PHE A 115 -3.41 -13.51 -2.58
CA PHE A 115 -4.04 -12.28 -3.08
C PHE A 115 -3.16 -11.05 -2.87
N TRP A 116 -2.73 -10.82 -1.62
CA TRP A 116 -1.91 -9.67 -1.27
C TRP A 116 -0.45 -9.79 -1.74
N ASN A 117 0.10 -10.99 -1.91
CA ASN A 117 1.41 -11.15 -2.55
C ASN A 117 1.35 -10.60 -3.97
N HIS A 118 0.38 -11.06 -4.76
CA HIS A 118 0.18 -10.59 -6.13
C HIS A 118 -0.05 -9.07 -6.21
N TRP A 119 -0.95 -8.53 -5.39
CA TRP A 119 -1.23 -7.09 -5.44
C TRP A 119 -0.11 -6.24 -4.88
N ASN A 120 0.62 -6.68 -3.86
CA ASN A 120 1.77 -5.93 -3.35
C ASN A 120 2.90 -5.88 -4.41
N ASP A 121 3.14 -6.96 -5.16
CA ASP A 121 4.09 -6.97 -6.29
C ASP A 121 3.75 -5.86 -7.28
N LEU A 122 2.49 -5.82 -7.73
CA LEU A 122 2.03 -4.84 -8.71
C LEU A 122 2.01 -3.42 -8.15
N ILE A 123 1.51 -3.21 -6.93
CA ILE A 123 1.44 -1.88 -6.31
C ILE A 123 2.84 -1.30 -6.14
N MET A 124 3.80 -2.08 -5.64
CA MET A 124 5.18 -1.60 -5.48
C MET A 124 5.84 -1.31 -6.82
N GLN A 125 5.61 -2.14 -7.84
CA GLN A 125 6.11 -1.89 -9.19
C GLN A 125 5.55 -0.60 -9.78
N ARG A 126 4.24 -0.35 -9.62
CA ARG A 126 3.59 0.87 -10.07
C ARG A 126 4.13 2.10 -9.35
N ILE A 127 4.20 2.09 -8.02
CA ILE A 127 4.72 3.21 -7.23
C ILE A 127 6.15 3.52 -7.62
N ARG A 128 7.02 2.50 -7.72
CA ARG A 128 8.42 2.71 -8.11
C ARG A 128 8.53 3.32 -9.51
N ALA A 129 7.72 2.87 -10.48
CA ALA A 129 7.70 3.44 -11.82
C ALA A 129 7.20 4.90 -11.83
N GLU A 130 6.10 5.20 -11.13
CA GLU A 130 5.52 6.55 -11.06
C GLU A 130 6.43 7.56 -10.34
N LEU A 131 7.21 7.11 -9.34
CA LEU A 131 8.13 7.97 -8.61
C LEU A 131 9.49 8.11 -9.30
N ARG A 132 9.96 7.09 -10.04
CA ARG A 132 11.23 7.15 -10.77
C ARG A 132 11.14 7.98 -12.05
N GLN A 133 10.04 7.84 -12.79
CA GLN A 133 9.79 8.58 -14.04
C GLN A 133 10.89 8.42 -15.11
N ASN A 134 11.44 7.22 -15.29
CA ASN A 134 12.55 6.96 -16.22
C ASN A 134 12.12 6.80 -17.70
N GLY A 135 11.20 7.64 -18.17
CA GLY A 135 10.73 7.63 -19.56
C GLY A 135 9.62 6.62 -19.86
N GLU A 136 9.57 6.15 -21.10
CA GLU A 136 8.42 5.39 -21.64
C GLU A 136 8.18 4.05 -20.94
N GLU A 137 9.24 3.35 -20.50
CA GLU A 137 9.11 2.05 -19.83
C GLU A 137 8.32 2.16 -18.51
N ASP A 138 8.66 3.16 -17.69
CA ASP A 138 7.97 3.42 -16.42
C ASP A 138 6.52 3.86 -16.67
N ALA A 139 6.30 4.73 -17.66
CA ALA A 139 4.96 5.19 -18.03
C ALA A 139 4.07 4.03 -18.50
N HIS A 140 4.61 3.13 -19.32
CA HIS A 140 3.91 1.95 -19.80
C HIS A 140 3.57 1.00 -18.65
N ARG A 141 4.55 0.63 -17.83
CA ARG A 141 4.35 -0.25 -16.66
C ARG A 141 3.32 0.28 -15.68
N ALA A 142 3.39 1.57 -15.34
CA ALA A 142 2.42 2.21 -14.45
C ALA A 142 1.00 2.18 -15.06
N THR A 143 0.88 2.35 -16.37
CA THR A 143 -0.41 2.31 -17.09
C THR A 143 -1.01 0.91 -17.10
N GLU A 144 -0.23 -0.13 -17.42
CA GLU A 144 -0.70 -1.51 -17.42
C GLU A 144 -1.22 -1.94 -16.04
N ILE A 145 -0.47 -1.62 -14.98
CA ILE A 145 -0.86 -1.97 -13.61
C ILE A 145 -2.10 -1.21 -13.18
N ARG A 146 -2.22 0.07 -13.56
CA ARG A 146 -3.43 0.87 -13.31
C ARG A 146 -4.66 0.24 -13.96
N GLN A 147 -4.55 -0.20 -15.21
CA GLN A 147 -5.63 -0.89 -15.92
C GLN A 147 -6.01 -2.22 -15.23
N ALA A 148 -5.02 -2.98 -14.74
CA ALA A 148 -5.29 -4.20 -13.98
C ALA A 148 -6.05 -3.92 -12.68
N MET A 149 -5.67 -2.86 -11.95
CA MET A 149 -6.39 -2.41 -10.75
C MET A 149 -7.82 -1.95 -11.06
N GLU A 150 -8.02 -1.20 -12.15
CA GLU A 150 -9.34 -0.74 -12.60
C GLU A 150 -10.24 -1.93 -12.97
N LYS A 151 -9.69 -2.92 -13.69
CA LYS A 151 -10.40 -4.15 -14.01
C LYS A 151 -10.81 -4.91 -12.75
N TYR A 152 -9.91 -5.09 -11.80
CA TYR A 152 -10.22 -5.71 -10.52
C TYR A 152 -11.36 -4.99 -9.79
N ALA A 153 -11.29 -3.65 -9.73
CA ALA A 153 -12.33 -2.86 -9.10
C ALA A 153 -13.69 -3.08 -9.77
N GLN A 154 -13.76 -3.09 -11.10
CA GLN A 154 -14.99 -3.31 -11.86
C GLN A 154 -15.59 -4.71 -11.63
N GLU A 155 -14.75 -5.74 -11.55
CA GLU A 155 -15.19 -7.13 -11.33
C GLU A 155 -15.72 -7.38 -9.90
N ASN A 156 -15.43 -6.49 -8.96
CA ASN A 156 -15.77 -6.63 -7.54
C ASN A 156 -16.74 -5.54 -7.03
N LYS A 157 -17.39 -4.81 -7.95
CA LYS A 157 -18.44 -3.81 -7.64
C LYS A 157 -19.77 -4.44 -7.22
#